data_AF-A0AAD9F0G4-F1
#
_entry.id   AF-A0AAD9F0G4-F1
#
_cell.length_a   1.000
_cell.length_b   1.000
_cell.length_c   1.000
_cell.angle_alpha   90.00
_cell.angle_beta   90.00
_cell.angle_gamma   90.00
#
_symmetry.space_group_name_H-M   'P 1'
#
loop_
_entity.id
_entity.type
_entity.pdbx_description
1 polymer ?
#
loop_
_entity_poly.entity_id
_entity_poly.type
_entity_poly.pdbx_seq_one_letter_code
_entity_poly.pdbx_strand_id
1 'polypeptide(L)'
;MTQRSRRKTPEQDAIDHIILGRDKPFLEARFINTFKGRGVFTWEYIAPSTFVVEYRGIFGVSEDLDVKNNIFLFDFIWSGMHF
;
A
#
# COMPACT_ATOMS: atom_id res chain seq x y z
N MET A 1 29.67 -11.88 15.34
CA MET A 1 28.89 -12.83 14.54
C MET A 1 27.83 -12.05 13.79
N THR A 2 28.03 -11.76 12.50
CA THR A 2 27.01 -11.11 11.68
C THR A 2 25.97 -12.14 11.29
N GLN A 3 24.83 -12.17 11.99
CA GLN A 3 23.66 -12.90 11.49
C GLN A 3 23.35 -12.34 10.10
N ARG A 4 23.59 -13.13 9.05
CA ARG A 4 22.95 -12.93 7.76
C ARG A 4 21.45 -13.09 8.02
N SER A 5 20.77 -11.97 8.25
CA SER A 5 19.31 -11.92 8.26
C SER A 5 18.83 -12.67 7.03
N ARG A 6 18.11 -13.78 7.23
CA ARG A 6 17.51 -14.51 6.12
C ARG A 6 16.68 -13.51 5.34
N ARG A 7 16.94 -13.36 4.04
CA ARG A 7 16.09 -12.54 3.16
C ARG A 7 14.66 -13.03 3.34
N LYS A 8 13.78 -12.16 3.85
CA LYS A 8 12.35 -12.43 3.93
C LYS A 8 11.83 -12.64 2.51
N THR A 9 10.88 -13.56 2.35
CA THR A 9 10.14 -13.64 1.09
C THR A 9 9.24 -12.40 0.97
N PRO A 10 8.82 -12.01 -0.25
CA PRO A 10 7.90 -10.90 -0.43
C PRO A 10 6.61 -11.02 0.39
N GLU A 11 6.11 -12.24 0.59
CA GLU A 11 4.90 -12.51 1.37
C GLU A 11 5.15 -12.27 2.86
N GLN A 12 6.25 -12.77 3.41
CA GLN A 12 6.60 -12.53 4.82
C GLN A 12 6.86 -11.04 5.08
N ASP A 13 7.52 -10.37 4.14
CA ASP A 13 7.75 -8.93 4.19
C ASP A 13 6.41 -8.16 4.16
N ALA A 14 5.47 -8.55 3.30
CA ALA A 14 4.12 -7.97 3.27
C ALA A 14 3.40 -8.15 4.61
N ILE A 15 3.35 -9.38 5.14
CA ILE A 15 2.70 -9.70 6.42
C ILE A 15 3.27 -8.83 7.54
N ASP A 16 4.60 -8.71 7.63
CA ASP A 16 5.24 -7.93 8.68
C ASP A 16 4.86 -6.44 8.59
N HIS A 17 4.82 -5.87 7.38
CA HIS A 17 4.45 -4.47 7.17
C HIS A 17 2.97 -4.19 7.45
N ILE A 18 2.08 -5.12 7.06
CA ILE A 18 0.64 -5.04 7.31
C ILE A 18 0.37 -5.09 8.82
N ILE A 19 0.94 -6.06 9.54
CA ILE A 19 0.79 -6.19 11.00
C ILE A 19 1.31 -4.94 11.71
N LEU A 20 2.44 -4.38 11.27
CA LEU A 20 3.01 -3.18 11.86
C LEU A 20 2.22 -1.90 11.50
N GLY A 21 1.36 -1.93 10.48
CA GLY A 21 0.67 -0.77 9.97
C GLY A 21 1.62 0.34 9.54
N ARG A 22 2.75 0.00 8.91
CA ARG A 22 3.79 0.96 8.52
C ARG A 22 4.27 0.73 7.11
N ASP A 23 4.36 1.83 6.36
CA ASP A 23 4.93 1.82 5.02
C ASP A 23 6.44 1.59 5.06
N LYS A 24 7.00 1.24 3.91
CA LYS A 24 8.45 1.13 3.78
C LYS A 24 9.11 2.49 4.00
N PRO A 25 10.20 2.56 4.78
CA PRO A 25 10.80 3.83 5.16
C PRO A 25 11.40 4.59 3.99
N PHE A 26 11.61 3.92 2.84
CA PHE A 26 12.11 4.53 1.60
C PHE A 26 11.03 5.15 0.71
N LEU A 27 9.77 5.16 1.15
CA LEU A 27 8.66 5.79 0.47
C LEU A 27 8.40 7.19 1.06
N GLU A 28 8.19 8.17 0.20
CA GLU A 28 7.89 9.56 0.61
C GLU A 28 6.80 10.17 -0.26
N ALA A 29 5.88 10.90 0.40
CA ALA A 29 4.90 11.71 -0.28
C ALA A 29 5.51 13.05 -0.73
N ARG A 30 5.52 13.31 -2.04
CA ARG A 30 6.01 14.57 -2.63
C ARG A 30 4.93 15.23 -3.48
N PHE A 31 4.97 16.56 -3.55
CA PHE A 31 4.13 17.31 -4.49
C PHE A 31 4.60 17.06 -5.92
N ILE A 32 3.67 16.73 -6.83
CA ILE A 32 3.95 16.54 -8.25
C ILE A 32 3.69 17.85 -9.00
N ASN A 33 2.44 18.31 -8.98
CA ASN A 33 1.99 19.56 -9.58
C ASN A 33 0.56 19.89 -9.14
N THR A 34 0.04 21.07 -9.54
CA THR A 34 -1.28 21.56 -9.14
C THR A 34 -2.45 20.71 -9.65
N PHE A 35 -2.26 19.96 -10.74
CA PHE A 35 -3.29 19.10 -11.31
C PHE A 35 -3.38 17.74 -10.59
N LYS A 36 -2.25 17.12 -10.25
CA LYS A 36 -2.18 15.80 -9.61
C LYS A 36 -2.12 15.85 -8.09
N GLY A 37 -1.73 16.97 -7.51
CA GLY A 37 -1.46 17.09 -6.08
C GLY A 37 -0.19 16.34 -5.68
N ARG A 38 -0.30 15.42 -4.72
CA ARG A 38 0.84 14.65 -4.18
C ARG A 38 0.86 13.23 -4.74
N GLY A 39 2.06 12.66 -4.82
CA GLY A 39 2.27 11.24 -5.10
C GLY A 39 3.34 10.64 -4.21
N VAL A 40 3.46 9.32 -4.24
CA VAL A 40 4.44 8.57 -3.45
C VAL A 40 5.64 8.25 -4.34
N PHE A 41 6.84 8.57 -3.84
CA PHE A 41 8.12 8.37 -4.52
C PHE A 41 9.01 7.45 -3.69
N THR A 42 9.96 6.79 -4.36
CA THR A 42 11.02 6.01 -3.72
C THR A 42 12.38 6.65 -3.98
N TRP A 43 13.30 6.54 -3.02
CA TRP A 43 14.73 6.81 -3.25
C TRP A 43 15.58 5.53 -3.32
N GLU A 44 14.96 4.37 -3.17
CA GLU A 44 15.59 3.06 -3.33
C GLU A 44 15.03 2.31 -4.54
N TYR A 45 15.84 1.42 -5.11
CA TYR A 45 15.40 0.49 -6.15
C TYR A 45 14.47 -0.57 -5.54
N ILE A 46 13.30 -0.74 -6.16
CA ILE A 46 12.35 -1.80 -5.81
C ILE A 46 12.55 -2.95 -6.80
N ALA A 47 13.01 -4.10 -6.30
CA ALA A 47 13.14 -5.29 -7.13
C ALA A 47 11.75 -5.81 -7.56
N PRO A 48 11.64 -6.46 -8.74
CA PRO A 48 10.39 -7.07 -9.19
C PRO A 48 9.82 -8.02 -8.12
N SER A 49 8.48 -8.07 -8.04
CA SER A 49 7.75 -8.89 -7.07
C SER A 49 8.01 -8.56 -5.60
N THR A 50 8.58 -7.40 -5.29
CA THR A 50 8.70 -6.91 -3.92
C THR A 50 7.38 -6.27 -3.49
N PHE A 51 6.92 -6.59 -2.27
CA PHE A 51 5.81 -5.87 -1.66
C PHE A 51 6.16 -4.38 -1.51
N VAL A 52 5.23 -3.47 -1.80
CA VAL A 52 5.51 -2.02 -1.76
C VAL A 52 4.78 -1.36 -0.60
N VAL A 53 3.45 -1.43 -0.62
CA VAL A 53 2.58 -0.77 0.35
C VAL A 53 1.21 -1.43 0.37
N GLU A 54 0.52 -1.36 1.51
CA GLU A 54 -0.88 -1.76 1.67
C GLU A 54 -1.79 -0.56 1.40
N TYR A 55 -2.90 -0.78 0.67
CA TYR A 55 -3.96 0.21 0.57
C TYR A 55 -4.78 0.23 1.87
N ARG A 56 -4.44 1.16 2.77
CA ARG A 56 -5.05 1.27 4.10
C ARG A 56 -6.17 2.31 4.10
N GLY A 57 -7.24 2.02 4.83
CA GLY A 57 -8.40 2.89 4.94
C GLY A 57 -9.36 2.42 6.02
N ILE A 58 -10.54 3.05 6.04
CA ILE A 58 -11.65 2.61 6.89
C ILE A 58 -12.51 1.68 6.05
N PHE A 59 -12.81 0.49 6.59
CA PHE A 59 -13.78 -0.41 5.98
C PHE A 59 -15.18 0.18 6.14
N GLY A 60 -15.90 0.28 5.04
CA GLY A 60 -17.29 0.74 5.01
C GLY A 60 -18.10 -0.11 4.03
N VAL A 61 -19.40 -0.23 4.28
CA VAL A 61 -20.31 -0.86 3.33
C VAL A 61 -20.66 0.17 2.25
N SER A 62 -20.70 -0.27 1.00
CA SER A 62 -20.87 0.61 -0.17
C SER A 62 -22.14 1.47 -0.14
N GLU A 63 -23.15 1.06 0.61
CA GLU A 63 -24.44 1.73 0.76
C GLU A 63 -24.33 3.08 1.49
N ASP A 64 -23.31 3.27 2.33
CA ASP A 64 -23.14 4.47 3.18
C ASP A 64 -22.10 5.47 2.64
N LEU A 65 -21.42 5.15 1.54
CA LEU A 65 -20.31 5.94 1.01
C LEU A 65 -20.79 6.84 -0.14
N ASP A 66 -20.33 8.09 -0.18
CA ASP A 66 -20.49 8.93 -1.37
C ASP A 66 -19.54 8.43 -2.48
N VAL A 67 -19.96 7.35 -3.13
CA VAL A 67 -19.17 6.64 -4.14
C VAL A 67 -18.89 7.52 -5.36
N LYS A 68 -19.71 8.54 -5.62
CA LYS A 68 -19.63 9.33 -6.85
C LYS A 68 -18.48 10.34 -6.84
N ASN A 69 -18.03 10.79 -5.67
CA ASN A 69 -17.01 11.84 -5.57
C ASN A 69 -15.76 11.42 -4.78
N ASN A 70 -15.72 10.19 -4.25
CA ASN A 70 -14.60 9.73 -3.44
C ASN A 70 -13.59 8.90 -4.25
N ILE A 71 -12.49 9.54 -4.64
CA ILE A 71 -11.36 8.91 -5.34
C ILE A 71 -10.49 8.00 -4.47
N PHE A 72 -10.82 7.88 -3.17
CA PHE A 72 -10.11 7.05 -2.19
C PHE A 72 -10.88 5.78 -1.83
N LEU A 73 -11.80 5.37 -2.70
CA LEU A 73 -12.48 4.08 -2.56
C LEU A 73 -11.69 2.99 -3.28
N PHE A 74 -11.61 1.85 -2.60
CA PHE A 74 -11.03 0.64 -3.15
C PHE A 74 -12.02 -0.51 -2.93
N ASP A 75 -12.55 -1.04 -4.03
CA ASP A 75 -13.48 -2.17 -3.99
C ASP A 75 -12.69 -3.46 -3.79
N PHE A 76 -12.95 -4.16 -2.69
CA PHE A 76 -12.36 -5.47 -2.44
C PHE A 76 -13.06 -6.54 -3.29
N ILE A 77 -12.53 -6.79 -4.48
CA ILE A 77 -13.02 -7.85 -5.37
C ILE A 77 -12.03 -9.02 -5.35
N TRP A 78 -12.46 -10.16 -4.81
CA TRP A 78 -11.66 -11.39 -4.79
C TRP A 78 -12.45 -12.56 -5.35
N SER A 79 -11.88 -13.27 -6.33
CA SER A 79 -12.57 -14.38 -7.03
C SER A 79 -13.95 -14.02 -7.59
N GLY A 80 -14.15 -12.75 -8.00
CA GLY A 80 -15.43 -12.24 -8.50
C GLY A 80 -16.46 -11.89 -7.43
N MET A 81 -16.09 -11.96 -6.14
CA MET A 81 -16.92 -11.61 -5.01
C MET A 81 -16.48 -10.27 -4.42
N HIS A 82 -17.44 -9.40 -4.11
CA HIS A 82 -17.22 -8.14 -3.39
C HIS A 82 -17.22 -8.38 -1.88
N PHE A 83 -16.28 -7.76 -1.16
CA PHE A 83 -16.10 -7.85 0.29
C PHE A 83 -16.20 -6.47 0.95
#